data_AF-K2N168-F1
#
_entry.id   AF-K2N168-F1
#
_cell.length_a   1.000
_cell.length_b   1.000
_cell.length_c   1.000
_cell.angle_alpha   90.00
_cell.angle_beta   90.00
_cell.angle_gamma   90.00
#
_symmetry.space_group_name_H-M   'P 1'
#
loop_
_entity.id
_entity.type
_entity.pdbx_description
1 polymer ?
#
loop_
_entity_poly.entity_id
_entity_poly.type
_entity_poly.pdbx_seq_one_letter_code
_entity_poly.pdbx_strand_id
1 'polypeptide(L)' 'MTMPDIEIGRDRLGPAGDDCYAALMKAHEGLSFEQSARLNARLILLLANEVGDADRFNALLAAARASGISR' A
#
# COMPACT_ATOMS: atom_id res chain seq x y z
N MET A 1 4.23 -2.06 27.09
CA MET A 1 3.17 -2.39 26.13
C MET A 1 3.85 -3.05 24.95
N THR A 2 3.78 -4.37 24.82
CA THR A 2 4.41 -5.09 23.70
C THR A 2 3.68 -4.65 22.42
N MET A 3 4.41 -4.10 21.43
CA MET A 3 3.81 -3.83 20.14
C MET A 3 3.26 -5.15 19.58
N PRO A 4 1.99 -5.24 19.18
CA PRO A 4 1.45 -6.47 18.63
C PRO A 4 2.33 -6.91 17.46
N ASP A 5 2.52 -8.22 17.32
CA ASP A 5 3.27 -8.79 16.20
C ASP A 5 2.57 -8.37 14.89
N ILE A 6 3.12 -7.37 14.20
CA ILE A 6 2.53 -6.84 12.98
C ILE A 6 3.00 -7.75 11.84
N GLU A 7 2.18 -8.74 11.47
CA GLU A 7 2.42 -9.52 10.25
C GLU A 7 2.29 -8.59 9.02
N ILE A 8 3.42 -8.03 8.59
CA ILE A 8 3.57 -7.20 7.39
C ILE A 8 4.03 -8.07 6.23
N GLY A 9 3.48 -7.86 5.03
CA GLY A 9 3.93 -8.52 3.80
C GLY A 9 3.33 -9.90 3.52
N ARG A 10 2.48 -10.42 4.42
CA ARG A 10 1.66 -11.61 4.14
C ARG A 10 0.56 -11.28 3.13
N ASP A 11 0.36 -12.15 2.14
CA ASP A 11 -0.77 -12.04 1.23
C ASP A 11 -2.09 -12.19 2.02
N ARG A 12 -2.90 -11.12 1.98
CA ARG A 12 -4.23 -11.06 2.58
C ARG A 12 -5.35 -10.96 1.54
N LEU A 13 -4.99 -10.78 0.26
CA LEU A 13 -5.97 -10.64 -0.82
C LEU A 13 -6.27 -11.99 -1.47
N GLY A 14 -5.30 -12.91 -1.49
CA GLY A 14 -5.49 -14.23 -2.08
C GLY A 14 -6.01 -14.10 -3.52
N PRO A 15 -7.09 -14.82 -3.90
CA PRO A 15 -7.66 -14.74 -5.25
C PRO A 15 -8.14 -13.35 -5.67
N ALA A 16 -8.52 -12.48 -4.72
CA ALA A 16 -8.96 -11.11 -5.02
C ALA A 16 -7.79 -10.18 -5.35
N GLY A 17 -6.54 -10.61 -5.17
CA GLY A 17 -5.36 -9.81 -5.46
C GLY A 17 -5.28 -9.37 -6.91
N ASP A 18 -5.62 -10.27 -7.83
CA ASP A 18 -5.61 -10.00 -9.27
C ASP A 18 -6.67 -8.95 -9.65
N ASP A 19 -7.87 -9.05 -9.08
CA ASP A 19 -8.96 -8.07 -9.32
C ASP A 19 -8.59 -6.68 -8.77
N CYS A 20 -7.97 -6.62 -7.58
CA CYS A 20 -7.49 -5.37 -7.01
C CYS A 20 -6.37 -4.75 -7.87
N TYR A 21 -5.44 -5.56 -8.37
CA TYR A 21 -4.37 -5.09 -9.25
C TYR A 21 -4.93 -4.58 -10.59
N ALA A 22 -5.86 -5.31 -11.20
CA ALA A 22 -6.53 -4.90 -12.42
C ALA A 22 -7.29 -3.58 -12.24
N ALA A 23 -8.01 -3.42 -11.13
CA ALA A 23 -8.70 -2.17 -10.81
C ALA A 23 -7.73 -0.99 -10.63
N LEU A 24 -6.57 -1.23 -9.99
CA LEU A 24 -5.53 -0.21 -9.83
C LEU A 24 -4.96 0.19 -11.19
N MET A 25 -4.60 -0.78 -12.06
CA MET A 25 -4.06 -0.48 -13.39
C MET A 25 -5.07 0.28 -14.25
N LYS A 26 -6.34 -0.11 -14.20
CA LYS A 26 -7.41 0.61 -14.89
C LYS A 26 -7.54 2.06 -14.42
N ALA A 27 -7.35 2.32 -13.12
CA ALA A 27 -7.39 3.68 -12.59
C ALA A 27 -6.23 4.57 -13.09
N HIS A 28 -5.15 3.99 -13.63
CA HIS A 28 -4.04 4.70 -14.25
C HIS A 28 -4.22 4.98 -15.75
N GLU A 29 -5.21 4.37 -16.41
CA GLU A 29 -5.41 4.52 -17.86
C GLU A 29 -5.64 5.99 -18.24
N GLY A 30 -4.88 6.47 -19.25
CA GLY A 30 -4.97 7.85 -19.74
C GLY A 30 -4.33 8.91 -18.84
N LEU A 31 -3.74 8.53 -17.69
CA LEU A 31 -3.01 9.45 -16.82
C LEU A 31 -1.55 9.62 -17.28
N SER A 32 -1.04 10.84 -17.16
CA SER A 32 0.40 11.09 -17.24
C SER A 32 1.13 10.47 -16.04
N PHE A 33 2.46 10.41 -16.13
CA PHE A 33 3.29 9.94 -15.01
C PHE A 33 3.05 10.74 -13.72
N GLU A 34 2.98 12.07 -13.83
CA GLU A 34 2.72 12.96 -12.68
C GLU A 34 1.32 12.73 -12.09
N GLN A 35 0.31 12.56 -12.95
CA GLN A 35 -1.05 12.28 -12.50
C GLN A 35 -1.15 10.92 -11.81
N SER A 36 -0.46 9.90 -12.34
CA SER A 36 -0.34 8.57 -11.74
C SER A 36 0.35 8.61 -10.37
N ALA A 37 1.42 9.38 -10.22
CA ALA A 37 2.08 9.58 -8.94
C ALA A 37 1.15 10.26 -7.92
N ARG A 38 0.37 11.26 -8.35
CA ARG A 38 -0.65 11.92 -7.52
C ARG A 38 -1.78 10.98 -7.11
N LEU A 39 -2.24 10.10 -8.01
CA LEU A 39 -3.24 9.07 -7.72
C LEU A 39 -2.74 8.16 -6.60
N ASN A 40 -1.51 7.63 -6.75
CA ASN A 40 -0.91 6.75 -5.75
C ASN A 40 -0.75 7.43 -4.39
N ALA A 41 -0.27 8.68 -4.35
CA ALA A 41 -0.14 9.42 -3.10
C ALA A 41 -1.50 9.59 -2.39
N ARG A 42 -2.56 9.92 -3.13
CA ARG A 42 -3.92 10.04 -2.58
C ARG A 42 -4.45 8.70 -2.07
N LEU A 43 -4.25 7.62 -2.83
CA LEU A 43 -4.67 6.28 -2.42
C LEU A 43 -3.99 5.86 -1.12
N ILE A 44 -2.69 6.09 -0.98
CA ILE A 44 -1.94 5.79 0.26
C ILE A 44 -2.53 6.55 1.46
N LEU A 45 -2.85 7.84 1.31
CA LEU A 45 -3.44 8.63 2.39
C LEU A 45 -4.84 8.14 2.79
N LEU A 46 -5.66 7.74 1.80
CA LEU A 46 -6.97 7.15 2.08
C LEU A 46 -6.82 5.83 2.84
N LEU A 47 -5.93 4.94 2.39
CA LEU A 47 -5.66 3.67 3.07
C LEU A 47 -5.10 3.89 4.49
N ALA A 48 -4.26 4.89 4.70
CA ALA A 48 -3.74 5.24 6.03
C ALA A 48 -4.89 5.64 6.99
N ASN A 49 -5.83 6.43 6.49
CA ASN A 49 -7.02 6.81 7.26
C ASN A 49 -7.95 5.61 7.53
N GLU A 50 -8.15 4.73 6.55
CA GLU A 50 -8.96 3.51 6.72
C GLU A 50 -8.34 2.53 7.73
N VAL A 51 -7.00 2.46 7.80
CA VAL A 51 -6.30 1.64 8.82
C VAL A 51 -6.49 2.20 10.22
N GLY A 52 -6.50 3.53 10.38
CA GLY A 52 -6.77 4.20 11.67
C GLY A 52 -5.72 3.99 12.77
N ASP A 53 -4.54 3.45 12.43
CA ASP A 53 -3.46 3.08 13.35
C ASP A 53 -2.12 3.61 12.85
N ALA A 54 -1.58 4.61 13.54
CA ALA A 54 -0.34 5.29 13.18
C ALA A 54 0.89 4.41 13.37
N ASP A 55 0.94 3.55 14.39
CA ASP A 55 2.07 2.64 14.63
C ASP A 55 2.12 1.59 13.53
N ARG A 56 0.96 1.05 13.14
CA ARG A 56 0.84 0.12 12.02
C ARG A 56 1.21 0.77 10.68
N PHE A 57 0.80 2.01 10.44
CA PHE A 57 1.20 2.75 9.23
C PHE A 57 2.72 2.97 9.17
N ASN A 58 3.35 3.36 10.28
CA ASN A 58 4.80 3.53 10.35
C ASN A 58 5.56 2.21 10.13
N ALA A 59 5.04 1.10 10.65
CA ALA A 59 5.59 -0.23 10.39
C ALA A 59 5.49 -0.63 8.90
N LEU A 60 4.36 -0.33 8.24
CA LEU A 60 4.18 -0.53 6.79
C LEU A 60 5.18 0.29 5.96
N LEU A 61 5.40 1.56 6.33
CA LEU A 61 6.40 2.42 5.68
C LEU A 61 7.82 1.87 5.84
N ALA A 62 8.19 1.42 7.04
CA ALA A 62 9.49 0.82 7.30
C ALA A 62 9.70 -0.45 6.45
N ALA A 63 8.69 -1.32 6.36
CA ALA A 63 8.74 -2.52 5.55
C ALA A 63 8.85 -2.21 4.05
N ALA A 64 8.04 -1.29 3.53
CA ALA A 64 8.10 -0.88 2.12
C ALA A 64 9.49 -0.34 1.74
N ARG A 65 10.12 0.42 2.65
CA ARG A 65 11.49 0.90 2.46
C ARG A 65 12.52 -0.23 2.45
N ALA A 66 12.36 -1.25 3.30
CA ALA A 66 13.25 -2.40 3.35
C ALA A 66 13.13 -3.27 2.09
N SER A 67 11.90 -3.57 1.64
CA SER A 67 11.65 -4.38 0.45
C SER A 67 12.12 -3.71 -0.85
N GLY A 68 12.13 -2.37 -0.90
CA GLY A 68 12.67 -1.60 -2.03
C GLY A 68 14.21 -1.52 -2.08
N ILE A 69 14.93 -2.05 -1.07
CA ILE A 69 16.40 -2.01 -0.96
C ILE A 69 17.03 -3.39 -1.16
N SER A 70 16.24 -4.47 -1.22
CA SER A 70 16.74 -5.81 -1.56
C SER A 70 17.11 -5.90 -3.05
N ARG A 71 18.41 -5.75 -3.30
CA ARG A 71 19.13 -6.35 -4.44
C ARG A 71 19.45 -7.81 -4.13
#